data_AF-A0A938HF85-F1
#
_entry.id   AF-A0A938HF85-F1
#
_cell.length_a   1.000
_cell.length_b   1.000
_cell.length_c   1.000
_cell.angle_alpha   90.00
_cell.angle_beta   90.00
_cell.angle_gamma   90.00
#
_symmetry.space_group_name_H-M   'P 1'
#
loop_
_entity.id
_entity.type
_entity.pdbx_description
1 polymer ?
#
loop_
_entity_poly.entity_id
_entity_poly.type
_entity_poly.pdbx_seq_one_letter_code
_entity_poly.pdbx_strand_id
1 'polypeptide(L)' 'RNGQLGIGQRMTVTLSCDHRVVDGATGAAFLQSFALMLRDPVSMLL' A
#
# COMPACT_ATOMS: atom_id res chain seq x y z
N ARG A 1 17.11 6.52 -1.24
CA ARG A 1 17.86 5.92 -0.11
C ARG A 1 19.00 5.11 -0.73
N ASN A 2 20.19 5.71 -0.77
CA ASN A 2 21.31 5.29 -1.62
C ASN A 2 22.19 4.27 -0.88
N GLY A 3 21.69 3.03 -0.69
CA GLY A 3 22.48 1.92 -0.13
C GLY A 3 22.81 1.99 1.37
N GLN A 4 22.39 3.04 2.09
CA GLN A 4 22.60 3.12 3.54
C GLN A 4 21.54 2.32 4.31
N LEU A 5 21.99 1.39 5.14
CA LEU A 5 21.15 0.69 6.11
C LEU A 5 20.69 1.70 7.17
N GLY A 6 19.38 1.83 7.33
CA GLY A 6 18.76 2.71 8.31
C GLY A 6 17.56 2.05 8.96
N ILE A 7 17.34 2.36 10.24
CA ILE A 7 16.16 1.91 10.98
C ILE A 7 14.92 2.55 10.33
N GLY A 8 13.84 1.78 10.22
CA GLY A 8 12.57 2.25 9.69
C GLY A 8 11.42 1.43 10.26
N GLN A 9 10.28 2.08 10.45
CA GLN A 9 9.05 1.41 10.87
C GLN A 9 8.43 0.71 9.66
N ARG A 10 7.96 -0.52 9.87
CA ARG A 10 7.27 -1.33 8.86
C ARG A 10 5.97 -1.82 9.48
N MET A 11 4.94 -1.92 8.64
CA MET A 11 3.66 -2.52 9.01
C MET A 11 3.22 -3.49 7.92
N THR A 12 2.51 -4.54 8.34
CA THR A 12 1.86 -5.49 7.43
C THR A 12 0.38 -5.14 7.36
N VAL A 13 -0.17 -5.12 6.15
CA VAL A 13 -1.59 -4.92 5.87
C VAL A 13 -2.09 -6.07 5.01
N THR A 14 -3.23 -6.64 5.38
CA THR A 14 -3.88 -7.71 4.64
C THR A 14 -5.24 -7.23 4.16
N LEU A 15 -5.53 -7.42 2.87
CA LEU A 15 -6.82 -7.12 2.27
C LEU A 15 -7.47 -8.43 1.81
N SER A 16 -8.66 -8.72 2.33
CA SER A 16 -9.53 -9.78 1.82
C SER A 16 -10.43 -9.22 0.72
N CYS A 17 -10.50 -9.90 -0.42
CA CYS A 17 -11.33 -9.52 -1.56
C CYS A 17 -12.27 -10.66 -1.96
N ASP A 18 -13.45 -10.34 -2.48
CA ASP A 18 -14.28 -11.30 -3.21
C ASP A 18 -13.77 -11.41 -4.66
N HIS A 19 -13.20 -12.56 -5.01
CA HIS A 19 -12.57 -12.75 -6.32
C HIS A 19 -13.57 -12.79 -7.49
N ARG A 20 -14.87 -12.91 -7.22
CA ARG A 20 -15.89 -12.83 -8.28
C ARG A 20 -16.04 -11.40 -8.80
N VAL A 21 -15.58 -10.42 -8.02
CA VAL A 21 -15.74 -8.99 -8.29
C VAL A 21 -14.39 -8.29 -8.43
N VAL A 22 -13.37 -8.75 -7.69
CA VAL A 22 -12.04 -8.13 -7.65
C VAL A 22 -10.97 -9.17 -7.99
N ASP A 23 -10.25 -8.97 -9.09
CA ASP A 23 -9.10 -9.79 -9.40
C ASP A 23 -7.85 -9.42 -8.56
N GLY A 24 -6.86 -10.31 -8.57
CA GLY A 24 -5.62 -10.11 -7.82
C GLY A 24 -4.80 -8.90 -8.25
N ALA A 25 -4.84 -8.51 -9.53
CA ALA A 25 -4.10 -7.36 -10.03
C ALA A 25 -4.68 -6.05 -9.51
N THR A 26 -6.00 -5.95 -9.50
CA THR A 26 -6.76 -4.83 -8.96
C THR A 26 -6.55 -4.71 -7.45
N GLY A 27 -6.61 -5.83 -6.72
CA GLY A 27 -6.31 -5.85 -5.28
C GLY A 27 -4.88 -5.40 -4.94
N ALA A 28 -3.90 -5.85 -5.74
CA ALA A 28 -2.50 -5.43 -5.58
C ALA A 28 -2.28 -3.95 -5.91
N ALA A 29 -2.93 -3.42 -6.95
CA ALA A 29 -2.88 -2.00 -7.29
C ALA A 29 -3.51 -1.14 -6.18
N PHE A 30 -4.65 -1.56 -5.64
CA PHE A 30 -5.28 -0.88 -4.51
C PHE A 30 -4.35 -0.82 -3.28
N LEU A 31 -3.73 -1.95 -2.89
CA LEU A 31 -2.82 -1.99 -1.76
C LEU A 31 -1.59 -1.08 -1.95
N GLN A 32 -1.09 -0.93 -3.18
CA GLN A 32 0.00 0.01 -3.48
C GLN A 32 -0.44 1.46 -3.28
N SER A 33 -1.60 1.85 -3.82
CA SER A 33 -2.16 3.20 -3.63
C SER A 33 -2.44 3.48 -2.16
N PHE A 34 -3.01 2.51 -1.44
CA PHE A 34 -3.25 2.61 -0.01
C PHE A 34 -1.95 2.80 0.79
N ALA A 35 -0.90 2.05 0.44
CA ALA A 35 0.41 2.20 1.07
C ALA A 35 1.04 3.57 0.81
N LEU A 36 0.81 4.18 -0.36
CA LEU A 36 1.26 5.55 -0.65
C LEU A 36 0.50 6.56 0.20
N MET A 37 -0.82 6.42 0.27
CA MET A 37 -1.67 7.29 1.09
C MET A 37 -1.29 7.26 2.58
N LEU A 38 -0.94 6.10 3.13
CA LEU A 38 -0.47 6.01 4.52
C LEU A 38 0.93 6.63 4.73
N ARG A 39 1.77 6.68 3.70
CA ARG A 39 3.11 7.30 3.78
C ARG A 39 3.06 8.81 3.60
N ASP A 40 2.12 9.30 2.80
CA ASP A 40 1.87 10.71 2.57
C ASP A 40 0.37 11.01 2.72
N PRO A 41 -0.11 11.29 3.94
CA PRO A 41 -1.53 11.49 4.23
C PRO A 41 -2.18 12.63 3.45
N VAL A 42 -1.40 13.61 2.97
CA VAL A 42 -1.91 14.71 2.14
C VAL A 42 -2.47 14.18 0.81
N SER A 43 -1.89 13.10 0.27
CA SER A 43 -2.40 12.44 -0.93
C SER A 43 -3.79 11.80 -0.79
N MET A 44 -4.33 11.69 0.44
CA MET A 44 -5.74 11.29 0.63
C MET A 44 -6.73 12.43 0.41
N LEU A 45 -6.28 13.69 0.43
CA LEU A 45 -7.12 14.89 0.36
C LEU A 45 -7.15 15.55 -1.02
N LEU A 46 -6.27 15.15 -1.93
CA LEU A 46 -6.08 15.70 -3.28
C LEU A 46 -6.60 14.72 -4.34
#